data_AF-A0A2M7YJD9-F1
#
_entry.id   AF-A0A2M7YJD9-F1
#
_cell.length_a   1.000
_cell.length_b   1.000
_cell.length_c   1.000
_cell.angle_alpha   90.00
_cell.angle_beta   90.00
_cell.angle_gamma   90.00
#
_symmetry.space_group_name_H-M   'P 1'
#
loop_
_entity.id
_entity.type
_entity.pdbx_description
1 polymer ?
#
loop_
_entity_poly.entity_id
_entity_poly.type
_entity_poly.pdbx_seq_one_letter_code
_entity_poly.pdbx_strand_id
1 'polypeptide(L)' 'DLRKQYPEMLLVTPGIRSEGVDAHDQKRIATPKAAIENGANHLVMRRQIMQAADPFQEVMRVLKEELEVI' A
#
# COMPACT_ATOMS: atom_id res chain seq x y z
N ASP A 1 -0.75 -12.40 15.77
CA ASP A 1 -1.55 -11.97 14.61
C ASP A 1 -2.59 -10.96 15.11
N LEU A 2 -2.40 -9.68 14.78
CA LEU A 2 -3.24 -8.60 15.29
C LEU A 2 -4.69 -8.73 14.81
N ARG A 3 -4.91 -9.24 13.59
CA ARG A 3 -6.25 -9.42 13.02
C ARG A 3 -7.04 -10.47 13.80
N LYS A 4 -6.39 -11.56 14.21
CA LYS A 4 -7.02 -12.60 15.06
C LYS A 4 -7.40 -12.09 16.45
N GLN A 5 -6.62 -11.17 17.01
CA GLN A 5 -6.87 -10.60 18.33
C GLN A 5 -7.91 -9.46 18.31
N TYR A 6 -7.97 -8.72 17.20
CA TYR A 6 -8.82 -7.54 17.05
C TYR A 6 -9.52 -7.53 15.69
N PRO A 7 -10.59 -8.32 15.51
CA PRO A 7 -11.27 -8.48 14.20
C PRO A 7 -11.79 -7.15 13.63
N GLU A 8 -12.38 -6.31 14.49
CA GLU A 8 -13.01 -5.03 14.11
C GLU A 8 -12.02 -3.85 14.03
N MET A 9 -10.75 -4.05 14.38
CA MET A 9 -9.79 -2.94 14.42
C MET A 9 -9.38 -2.53 13.01
N LEU A 10 -9.42 -1.23 12.72
CA LEU A 10 -8.87 -0.70 11.48
C LEU A 10 -7.33 -0.70 11.57
N LEU A 11 -6.70 -1.52 10.72
CA LEU A 11 -5.25 -1.56 10.57
C LEU A 11 -4.82 -0.59 9.47
N VAL A 12 -4.09 0.45 9.88
CA VAL A 12 -3.46 1.42 8.98
C VAL A 12 -1.98 1.05 8.84
N THR A 13 -1.56 0.69 7.64
CA THR A 13 -0.23 0.15 7.38
C THR A 13 0.61 1.16 6.60
N PRO A 14 1.62 1.79 7.23
CA PRO A 14 2.58 2.65 6.55
C PRO A 14 3.72 1.88 5.89
N GLY A 15 4.40 2.52 4.94
CA GLY A 15 5.54 1.94 4.24
C GLY A 15 5.15 0.99 3.10
N ILE A 16 4.01 1.26 2.46
CA ILE A 16 3.52 0.49 1.32
C ILE A 16 4.02 1.12 0.02
N ARG A 17 4.45 0.27 -0.92
CA ARG A 17 4.97 0.70 -2.21
C ARG A 17 4.83 -0.42 -3.25
N SER A 18 4.56 -0.04 -4.49
CA SER A 18 4.54 -0.96 -5.64
C SER A 18 5.91 -1.59 -5.91
N GLU A 19 5.91 -2.77 -6.52
CA GLU A 19 7.15 -3.44 -6.92
C GLU A 19 7.95 -2.59 -7.91
N GLY A 20 9.29 -2.64 -7.80
CA GLY A 20 10.19 -1.92 -8.70
C GLY A 20 10.31 -0.40 -8.47
N VAL A 21 9.48 0.19 -7.60
CA VAL A 21 9.63 1.61 -7.23
C VAL A 21 10.75 1.76 -6.20
N ASP A 22 11.68 2.70 -6.46
CA ASP A 22 12.91 2.89 -5.68
C ASP A 22 12.65 3.03 -4.17
N ALA A 23 13.21 2.12 -3.39
CA ALA A 23 13.05 2.03 -1.94
C ALA A 23 13.54 3.27 -1.18
N HIS A 24 14.46 4.05 -1.75
CA HIS A 24 15.14 5.18 -1.08
C HIS A 24 15.63 4.78 0.34
N ASP A 25 15.02 5.31 1.39
CA ASP A 25 15.40 5.13 2.82
C ASP A 25 14.53 4.10 3.58
N GLN A 26 13.56 3.45 2.92
CA GLN A 26 12.63 2.53 3.59
C GLN A 26 13.23 1.12 3.73
N LYS A 27 13.60 0.75 4.97
CA LYS A 27 14.18 -0.57 5.30
C LYS A 27 13.20 -1.76 5.21
N ARG A 28 11.89 -1.50 5.25
CA ARG A 28 10.83 -2.52 5.13
C ARG A 28 9.72 -1.96 4.26
N ILE A 29 9.54 -2.59 3.10
CA ILE A 29 8.53 -2.22 2.10
C ILE A 29 7.67 -3.46 1.88
N ALA A 30 6.35 -3.28 1.91
CA ALA A 30 5.39 -4.28 1.48
C ALA A 30 4.64 -3.78 0.26
N THR A 31 4.27 -4.69 -0.63
CA THR A 31 3.41 -4.36 -1.77
C THR A 31 1.98 -4.10 -1.28
N PRO A 32 1.18 -3.32 -2.03
CA PRO A 32 -0.23 -3.09 -1.71
C PRO A 32 -0.99 -4.41 -1.48
N LYS A 33 -0.79 -5.37 -2.39
CA LYS A 33 -1.41 -6.70 -2.32
C LYS A 33 -1.00 -7.46 -1.05
N ALA A 34 0.30 -7.55 -0.77
CA ALA A 34 0.79 -8.24 0.43
C ALA A 34 0.27 -7.59 1.73
N ALA A 35 0.11 -6.27 1.76
CA ALA A 35 -0.43 -5.58 2.93
C ALA A 35 -1.90 -5.95 3.19
N ILE A 36 -2.72 -6.02 2.14
CA ILE A 36 -4.13 -6.44 2.24
C ILE A 36 -4.24 -7.92 2.65
N GLU A 37 -3.43 -8.80 2.05
CA GLU A 37 -3.38 -10.23 2.41
C GLU A 37 -2.99 -10.44 3.88
N ASN A 38 -2.13 -9.58 4.42
CA ASN A 38 -1.77 -9.55 5.84
C ASN A 38 -2.81 -8.83 6.74
N GLY A 39 -3.94 -8.43 6.17
CA GLY A 39 -5.09 -7.89 6.89
C GLY A 39 -5.09 -6.38 7.07
N ALA A 40 -4.34 -5.59 6.29
CA ALA A 40 -4.44 -4.14 6.32
C ALA A 40 -5.82 -3.67 5.84
N ASN A 41 -6.39 -2.64 6.49
CA ASN A 41 -7.60 -1.96 5.99
C ASN A 41 -7.24 -0.70 5.20
N HIS A 42 -6.17 -0.01 5.59
CA HIS A 42 -5.74 1.23 4.96
C HIS A 42 -4.24 1.15 4.64
N LEU A 43 -3.89 1.61 3.43
CA LEU A 43 -2.52 1.64 2.94
C LEU A 43 -2.03 3.09 2.93
N VAL A 44 -0.82 3.34 3.44
CA VAL A 44 -0.20 4.67 3.37
C VAL A 44 0.98 4.63 2.39
N MET A 45 0.75 5.15 1.18
CA MET A 45 1.68 5.13 0.03
C MET A 45 2.25 6.52 -0.32
N ARG A 46 2.46 7.38 0.68
CA ARG A 46 2.72 8.83 0.51
C ARG A 46 3.73 9.18 -0.59
N ARG A 47 4.98 8.68 -0.50
CA ARG A 47 6.05 9.15 -1.41
C ARG A 47 5.84 8.76 -2.85
N GLN A 48 5.43 7.52 -3.11
CA GLN A 48 5.13 7.04 -4.45
C GLN A 48 4.06 7.90 -5.11
N ILE A 49 2.95 8.18 -4.41
CA ILE A 49 1.86 8.98 -4.96
C ILE A 49 2.28 10.45 -5.11
N MET A 50 2.90 11.05 -4.10
CA MET A 50 3.21 12.49 -4.09
C MET A 50 4.39 12.88 -5.00
N GLN A 51 5.27 11.94 -5.37
CA GLN A 51 6.41 12.18 -6.25
C GLN A 51 6.16 11.73 -7.69
N ALA A 52 5.01 11.10 -7.96
CA ALA A 52 4.61 10.76 -9.32
C ALA A 52 4.37 12.04 -10.14
N ALA A 53 4.64 11.98 -11.45
CA ALA A 53 4.36 13.07 -12.37
C ALA A 53 2.87 13.41 -12.42
N ASP A 54 2.02 12.39 -12.29
CA ASP A 54 0.57 12.51 -12.15
C ASP A 54 0.10 11.64 -10.95
N PRO A 55 -0.17 12.25 -9.79
CA PRO A 55 -0.59 11.53 -8.59
C PRO A 55 -1.92 10.78 -8.77
N PHE A 56 -2.84 11.31 -9.57
CA PHE A 56 -4.13 10.66 -9.79
C PHE A 56 -3.94 9.40 -10.64
N GLN A 57 -3.19 9.49 -11.73
CA GLN A 57 -2.89 8.32 -12.56
C GLN A 57 -2.10 7.25 -11.80
N GLU A 58 -1.18 7.63 -10.91
CA GLU A 58 -0.47 6.65 -10.09
C GLU A 58 -1.40 5.90 -9.12
N VAL A 59 -2.36 6.61 -8.50
CA VAL A 59 -3.40 5.95 -7.69
C VAL A 59 -4.23 5.00 -8.55
N MET A 60 -4.68 5.44 -9.73
CA MET A 60 -5.48 4.61 -10.64
C MET A 60 -4.72 3.36 -11.10
N ARG A 61 -3.41 3.50 -11.38
CA ARG A 61 -2.53 2.39 -11.72
C ARG A 61 -2.48 1.36 -10.59
N VAL A 62 -2.24 1.80 -9.34
CA VAL A 62 -2.21 0.90 -8.18
C VAL A 62 -3.56 0.18 -7.98
N LEU A 63 -4.67 0.91 -8.09
CA LEU A 63 -6.01 0.34 -7.91
C LEU A 63 -6.35 -0.71 -8.97
N LYS A 64 -5.94 -0.48 -10.23
CA LYS A 64 -6.24 -1.35 -11.36
C LYS A 64 -5.28 -2.53 -11.49
N GLU A 65 -3.98 -2.27 -11.41
CA GLU A 65 -2.94 -3.24 -11.78
C GLU A 65 -2.46 -4.08 -10.58
N GLU A 66 -2.59 -3.57 -9.35
CA GLU A 66 -2.07 -4.26 -8.16
C GLU A 66 -3.18 -4.72 -7.20
N LEU A 67 -4.27 -3.96 -7.14
CA LEU A 67 -5.40 -4.25 -6.24
C LEU A 67 -6.64 -4.80 -6.95
N GLU A 68 -6.74 -4.64 -8.27
CA GLU A 68 -7.85 -5.15 -9.10
C GLU A 68 -9.25 -4.73 -8.58
N VAL A 69 -9.37 -3.52 -8.01
CA VAL A 69 -10.62 -3.03 -7.40
C VAL A 69 -11.45 -2.11 -8.31
N ILE A 70 -10.94 -1.80 -9.50
CA ILE A 70 -11.58 -0.96 -10.53
C ILE A 70 -11.31 -1.46 -11.94
#